data_AF-A0A9E1I162-F1
#
_entry.id   AF-A0A9E1I162-F1
#
_cell.length_a   1.000
_cell.length_b   1.000
_cell.length_c   1.000
_cell.angle_alpha   90.00
_cell.angle_beta   90.00
_cell.angle_gamma   90.00
#
_symmetry.space_group_name_H-M   'P 1'
#
loop_
_entity.id
_entity.type
_entity.pdbx_description
1 polymer ?
#
loop_
_entity_poly.entity_id
_entity_poly.type
_entity_poly.pdbx_seq_one_letter_code
_entity_poly.pdbx_strand_id
1 'polypeptide(L)'
;MSDFDMKQYVCEKYSVGEYVNSKIIPSVHYTGTNRVITMTKPIICPFHADTKPSFYYHYDEKYKKEKFKCFGCGLGGDVIDLHRFWSFKCGRKISFKQAVVELYYELQTGSR
;
A
#
# COMPACT_ATOMS: atom_id res chain seq x y z
N MET A 1 12.13 -10.49 18.17
CA MET A 1 11.02 -9.55 17.91
C MET A 1 9.83 -10.36 17.44
N SER A 2 8.66 -10.17 18.04
CA SER A 2 7.46 -10.94 17.68
C SER A 2 6.86 -10.47 16.36
N ASP A 3 6.04 -11.31 15.72
CA ASP A 3 5.28 -10.93 14.51
C ASP A 3 4.39 -9.70 14.77
N PHE A 4 3.92 -9.53 16.01
CA PHE A 4 3.11 -8.37 16.43
C PHE A 4 3.94 -7.07 16.42
N ASP A 5 5.15 -7.11 16.95
CA ASP A 5 6.05 -5.96 17.01
C ASP A 5 6.46 -5.50 15.60
N MET A 6 6.78 -6.45 14.71
CA MET A 6 7.13 -6.14 13.32
C MET A 6 5.97 -5.49 12.57
N LYS A 7 4.76 -6.02 12.74
CA LYS A 7 3.55 -5.46 12.13
C LYS A 7 3.32 -4.02 12.60
N GLN A 8 3.37 -3.78 13.91
CA GLN A 8 3.21 -2.44 14.45
C GLN A 8 4.26 -1.48 13.88
N TYR A 9 5.53 -1.90 13.89
CA TYR A 9 6.63 -1.12 13.33
C TYR A 9 6.42 -0.76 11.85
N VAL A 10 6.02 -1.73 11.02
CA VAL A 10 5.74 -1.52 9.59
C VAL A 10 4.63 -0.49 9.40
N CYS A 11 3.51 -0.63 10.12
CA CYS A 11 2.38 0.30 9.99
C CYS A 11 2.68 1.71 10.49
N GLU A 12 3.62 1.88 11.42
CA GLU A 12 4.06 3.19 11.93
C GLU A 12 5.11 3.85 11.04
N LYS A 13 5.97 3.07 10.39
CA LYS A 13 7.15 3.59 9.68
C LYS A 13 7.05 3.58 8.17
N TYR A 14 6.18 2.76 7.59
CA TYR A 14 5.98 2.70 6.15
C TYR A 14 4.72 3.46 5.74
N SER A 15 4.89 4.61 5.10
CA SER A 15 3.78 5.36 4.52
C SER A 15 3.13 4.59 3.37
N VAL A 16 1.79 4.63 3.34
CA VAL A 16 0.99 4.16 2.21
C VAL A 16 1.30 4.97 0.96
N GLY A 17 1.43 6.29 1.09
CA GLY A 17 1.78 7.16 -0.03
C GLY A 17 3.15 6.83 -0.62
N GLU A 18 4.16 6.63 0.24
CA GLU A 18 5.51 6.19 -0.15
C GLU A 18 5.46 4.86 -0.90
N TYR A 19 4.79 3.84 -0.35
CA TYR A 19 4.65 2.54 -0.98
C TYR A 19 4.03 2.64 -2.39
N VAL A 20 2.94 3.39 -2.53
CA VAL A 20 2.26 3.56 -3.82
C VAL A 20 3.18 4.25 -4.83
N ASN A 21 3.85 5.32 -4.39
CA ASN A 21 4.73 6.12 -5.25
C ASN A 21 5.98 5.36 -5.70
N SER A 22 6.58 4.50 -4.86
CA SER A 22 7.80 3.78 -5.22
C SER A 22 7.56 2.41 -5.86
N LYS A 23 6.42 1.74 -5.61
CA LYS A 23 6.19 0.36 -6.09
C LYS A 23 5.02 0.20 -7.06
N ILE A 24 3.95 0.98 -6.92
CA ILE A 24 2.75 0.80 -7.74
C ILE A 24 2.84 1.66 -8.99
N ILE A 25 3.02 2.97 -8.82
CA ILE A 25 3.04 3.93 -9.92
C ILE A 25 4.09 3.60 -10.99
N PRO A 26 5.35 3.26 -10.66
CA PRO A 26 6.36 2.95 -11.67
C PRO A 26 6.23 1.53 -12.24
N SER A 27 5.33 0.70 -11.74
CA SER A 27 5.20 -0.69 -12.19
C SER A 27 4.48 -0.80 -13.53
N VAL A 28 4.98 -1.68 -14.38
CA VAL A 28 4.33 -2.09 -15.63
C VAL A 28 2.94 -2.70 -15.44
N HIS A 29 2.61 -3.17 -14.23
CA HIS A 29 1.29 -3.75 -13.92
C HIS A 29 0.23 -2.69 -13.61
N TYR A 30 0.62 -1.44 -13.39
CA TYR A 30 -0.30 -0.34 -13.13
C TYR A 30 -0.63 0.38 -14.44
N THR A 31 -1.92 0.50 -14.75
CA THR A 31 -2.42 1.08 -16.00
C THR A 31 -3.04 2.47 -15.81
N GLY A 32 -2.83 3.09 -14.66
CA GLY A 32 -3.33 4.43 -14.38
C GLY A 32 -2.35 5.53 -14.84
N THR A 33 -2.44 6.70 -14.23
CA THR A 33 -1.55 7.83 -14.57
C THR A 33 -0.23 7.76 -13.82
N ASN A 34 0.87 8.22 -14.43
CA ASN A 34 2.20 8.33 -13.80
C ASN A 34 2.31 9.48 -12.78
N ARG A 35 1.18 9.92 -12.21
CA ARG A 35 1.15 11.02 -11.26
C ARG A 35 1.24 10.48 -9.84
N VAL A 36 2.20 10.99 -9.07
CA VAL A 36 2.34 10.68 -7.64
C VAL A 36 1.04 10.89 -6.87
N ILE A 37 0.76 9.96 -5.95
CA ILE A 37 -0.33 10.07 -5.00
C ILE A 37 0.09 10.98 -3.83
N THR A 38 -0.83 11.81 -3.37
CA THR A 38 -0.74 12.54 -2.09
C THR A 38 -2.08 12.41 -1.38
N MET A 39 -2.13 12.76 -0.09
CA MET A 39 -3.39 12.72 0.70
C MET A 39 -4.55 13.52 0.05
N THR A 40 -4.23 14.55 -0.75
CA THR A 40 -5.21 15.41 -1.43
C THR A 40 -5.39 15.09 -2.90
N LYS A 41 -4.60 14.15 -3.46
CA LYS A 41 -4.57 13.84 -4.90
C LYS A 41 -4.75 12.33 -5.12
N PRO A 42 -6.00 11.83 -5.18
CA PRO A 42 -6.30 10.42 -5.45
C PRO A 42 -5.82 9.98 -6.84
N ILE A 43 -5.50 8.71 -7.03
CA ILE A 43 -5.11 8.14 -8.34
C ILE A 43 -6.16 7.15 -8.85
N ILE A 44 -6.02 6.72 -10.11
CA ILE A 44 -6.81 5.61 -10.64
C ILE A 44 -6.51 4.37 -9.80
N CYS A 45 -7.55 3.62 -9.44
CA CYS A 45 -7.36 2.46 -8.59
C CYS A 45 -6.48 1.41 -9.27
N PRO A 46 -5.44 0.89 -8.60
CA PRO A 46 -4.61 -0.17 -9.17
C PRO A 46 -5.28 -1.56 -9.13
N PHE A 47 -6.44 -1.68 -8.48
CA PHE A 47 -7.06 -2.97 -8.17
C PHE A 47 -8.33 -3.29 -8.96
N HIS A 48 -9.00 -2.29 -9.55
CA HIS A 48 -10.15 -2.50 -10.42
C HIS A 48 -10.03 -1.65 -11.70
N ALA A 49 -10.72 -2.04 -12.76
CA ALA A 49 -10.74 -1.26 -13.99
C ALA A 49 -11.55 0.02 -13.76
N ASP A 50 -10.90 1.17 -13.88
CA ASP A 50 -11.49 2.49 -13.70
C ASP A 50 -10.82 3.50 -14.65
N THR A 51 -11.53 4.56 -14.99
CA THR A 51 -10.99 5.70 -15.75
C THR A 51 -10.88 6.96 -14.89
N LYS A 52 -11.54 6.98 -13.72
CA LYS A 52 -11.54 8.13 -12.81
C LYS A 52 -10.71 7.84 -11.56
N PRO A 53 -9.99 8.83 -11.02
CA PRO A 53 -9.27 8.63 -9.77
C PRO A 53 -10.20 8.31 -8.61
N SER A 54 -9.97 7.17 -7.96
CA SER A 54 -10.82 6.67 -6.87
C SER A 54 -10.05 6.09 -5.70
N PHE A 55 -8.74 5.93 -5.83
CA PHE A 55 -7.86 5.39 -4.80
C PHE A 55 -7.11 6.52 -4.09
N TYR A 56 -7.24 6.57 -2.77
CA TYR A 56 -6.63 7.58 -1.91
C TYR A 56 -6.11 6.96 -0.61
N TYR A 57 -5.30 7.72 0.12
CA TYR A 57 -4.86 7.35 1.46
C TYR A 57 -5.07 8.52 2.43
N HIS A 58 -5.20 8.19 3.71
CA HIS A 58 -5.40 9.14 4.79
C HIS A 58 -4.78 8.60 6.07
N TYR A 59 -4.49 9.49 7.02
CA TYR A 59 -4.11 9.10 8.36
C TYR A 59 -5.36 8.77 9.19
N ASP A 60 -5.40 7.58 9.77
CA ASP A 60 -6.48 7.15 10.65
C ASP A 60 -6.10 7.41 12.11
N GLU A 61 -6.69 8.46 12.69
CA GLU A 61 -6.42 8.91 14.06
C GLU A 61 -6.70 7.86 15.13
N LYS A 62 -7.67 6.97 14.90
CA LYS A 62 -8.05 5.93 15.87
C LYS A 62 -6.96 4.86 16.00
N TYR A 63 -6.33 4.49 14.88
CA TYR A 63 -5.32 3.44 14.83
C TYR A 63 -3.90 3.97 14.65
N LYS A 64 -3.73 5.31 14.65
CA LYS A 64 -2.46 6.03 14.53
C LYS A 64 -1.58 5.55 13.37
N LYS A 65 -2.20 5.25 12.23
CA LYS A 65 -1.53 4.74 11.03
C LYS A 65 -2.19 5.23 9.76
N GLU A 66 -1.45 5.22 8.66
CA GLU A 66 -2.02 5.48 7.35
C GLU A 66 -2.84 4.29 6.84
N LYS A 67 -3.93 4.60 6.14
CA LYS A 67 -4.79 3.63 5.46
C LYS A 67 -5.08 4.10 4.05
N PHE A 68 -5.21 3.14 3.14
CA PHE A 68 -5.75 3.40 1.82
C PHE A 68 -7.23 3.02 1.76
N LYS A 69 -7.94 3.63 0.82
CA LYS A 69 -9.29 3.23 0.44
C LYS A 69 -9.54 3.58 -1.03
N CYS A 70 -10.34 2.75 -1.68
CA CYS A 70 -10.96 3.05 -2.95
C CYS A 70 -12.46 3.24 -2.75
N PHE A 71 -13.01 4.40 -3.11
CA PHE A 71 -14.46 4.63 -3.02
C PHE A 71 -15.25 4.01 -4.18
N GLY A 72 -14.58 3.57 -5.25
CA GLY A 72 -15.21 2.88 -6.39
C GLY A 72 -15.49 1.40 -6.13
N CYS A 73 -14.49 0.66 -5.62
CA CYS A 73 -14.60 -0.79 -5.36
C CYS A 73 -14.66 -1.17 -3.88
N GLY A 74 -14.46 -0.21 -2.96
CA GLY A 74 -14.52 -0.44 -1.52
C GLY A 74 -13.24 -1.05 -0.91
N LEU A 75 -12.26 -1.47 -1.72
CA LEU A 75 -11.02 -2.05 -1.22
C LEU A 75 -10.26 -1.02 -0.35
N GLY A 76 -9.78 -1.46 0.80
CA GLY A 76 -9.08 -0.62 1.76
C GLY A 76 -8.30 -1.45 2.77
N GLY A 77 -7.40 -0.80 3.49
CA GLY A 77 -6.53 -1.46 4.45
C GLY A 77 -5.35 -0.59 4.85
N ASP A 78 -4.39 -1.16 5.54
CA ASP A 78 -3.10 -0.52 5.79
C ASP A 78 -2.05 -0.89 4.72
N VAL A 79 -0.81 -0.47 4.92
CA VAL A 79 0.30 -0.74 3.99
C VAL A 79 0.58 -2.24 3.82
N ILE A 80 0.30 -3.08 4.83
CA ILE A 80 0.50 -4.53 4.75
C ILE A 80 -0.58 -5.14 3.85
N ASP A 81 -1.84 -4.74 4.04
CA ASP A 81 -2.93 -5.15 3.15
C ASP A 81 -2.64 -4.73 1.71
N LEU A 82 -2.17 -3.49 1.53
CA LEU A 82 -1.80 -2.96 0.23
C LEU A 82 -0.73 -3.80 -0.45
N HIS A 83 0.32 -4.16 0.30
CA HIS A 83 1.40 -5.00 -0.21
C HIS A 83 0.94 -6.39 -0.61
N ARG A 84 -0.01 -6.97 0.12
CA ARG A 84 -0.60 -8.27 -0.23
C ARG A 84 -1.46 -8.19 -1.49
N PHE A 85 -2.32 -7.19 -1.59
CA PHE A 85 -3.16 -6.99 -2.77
C PHE A 85 -2.32 -6.70 -4.02
N TRP A 86 -1.29 -5.86 -3.88
CA TRP A 86 -0.36 -5.57 -4.96
C TRP A 86 0.44 -6.80 -5.37
N SER A 87 0.99 -7.55 -4.41
CA SER A 87 1.67 -8.82 -4.70
C SER A 87 0.77 -9.77 -5.49
N PHE A 88 -0.50 -9.92 -5.08
CA PHE A 88 -1.45 -10.76 -5.80
C PHE A 88 -1.71 -10.25 -7.22
N LYS A 89 -1.86 -8.93 -7.40
CA LYS A 89 -2.01 -8.28 -8.72
C LYS A 89 -0.82 -8.56 -9.65
N CYS A 90 0.39 -8.64 -9.08
CA CYS A 90 1.63 -9.01 -9.78
C CYS A 90 1.85 -10.54 -9.87
N GLY A 91 0.86 -11.37 -9.52
CA GLY A 91 0.95 -12.83 -9.62
C GLY A 91 1.63 -13.54 -8.44
N ARG A 92 1.98 -12.84 -7.36
CA ARG A 92 2.56 -13.41 -6.13
C ARG A 92 1.53 -13.52 -5.02
N LYS A 93 1.19 -14.75 -4.62
CA LYS A 93 0.33 -15.00 -3.45
C LYS A 93 1.20 -15.12 -2.19
N ILE A 94 1.18 -14.10 -1.34
CA ILE A 94 1.93 -14.07 -0.08
C ILE A 94 1.00 -14.14 1.14
N SER A 95 1.48 -14.77 2.21
CA SER A 95 0.77 -14.81 3.50
C SER A 95 0.86 -13.45 4.21
N PHE A 96 0.01 -13.24 5.22
CA PHE A 96 0.09 -12.04 6.06
C PHE A 96 1.45 -11.95 6.77
N LYS A 97 1.93 -13.06 7.34
CA LYS A 97 3.23 -13.12 8.01
C LYS A 97 4.37 -12.77 7.06
N GLN A 98 4.35 -13.31 5.84
CA GLN A 98 5.35 -13.00 4.82
C GLN A 98 5.33 -11.52 4.45
N ALA A 99 4.15 -10.92 4.26
CA ALA A 99 4.04 -9.49 3.96
C ALA A 99 4.63 -8.60 5.07
N VAL A 100 4.37 -8.95 6.34
CA VAL A 100 4.98 -8.24 7.49
C VAL A 100 6.50 -8.32 7.44
N VAL A 101 7.04 -9.53 7.21
CA VAL A 101 8.47 -9.78 7.19
C VAL A 101 9.16 -9.05 6.02
N GLU A 102 8.61 -9.13 4.80
CA GLU A 102 9.16 -8.47 3.62
C GLU A 102 9.25 -6.95 3.81
N LEU A 103 8.15 -6.32 4.26
CA LEU A 103 8.13 -4.88 4.51
C LEU A 103 9.01 -4.46 5.69
N TYR A 104 9.07 -5.27 6.74
CA TYR A 104 9.92 -4.99 7.89
C TYR A 104 11.40 -4.94 7.48
N TYR A 105 11.87 -5.95 6.74
CA TYR A 105 13.27 -5.97 6.29
C TYR A 105 13.58 -4.86 5.29
N GLU A 106 12.65 -4.53 4.40
CA GLU A 106 12.81 -3.41 3.48
C GLU A 106 13.05 -2.07 4.20
N LEU A 107 12.33 -1.84 5.30
CA LEU A 107 12.55 -0.67 6.16
C LEU A 107 13.93 -0.67 6.82
N GLN A 108 14.47 -1.85 7.18
CA GLN A 108 15.80 -1.95 7.78
C GLN A 108 16.92 -1.73 6.77
N THR A 109 16.75 -2.18 5.53
CA THR A 109 17.76 -2.06 4.47
C THR A 109 17.69 -0.74 3.71
N GLY A 110 16.63 0.05 3.93
CA GLY A 110 16.39 1.29 3.20
C GLY A 110 16.10 1.06 1.70
N SER A 111 15.67 -0.14 1.32
CA SER A 111 15.48 -0.55 -0.08
C SER A 111 14.12 -0.12 -0.66
N ARG A 112 13.64 1.08 -0.28
CA ARG A 112 12.29 1.59 -0.53
C ARG A 112 12.23 2.74 -1.51
#